data_AF-A0AAV2NQA4-F1
#
_entry.id   AF-A0AAV2NQA4-F1
#
_cell.length_a   1.000
_cell.length_b   1.000
_cell.length_c   1.000
_cell.angle_alpha   90.00
_cell.angle_beta   90.00
_cell.angle_gamma   90.00
#
_symmetry.space_group_name_H-M   'P 1'
#
loop_
_entity.id
_entity.type
_entity.pdbx_description
1 polymer ?
#
loop_
_entity_poly.entity_id
_entity_poly.type
_entity_poly.pdbx_seq_one_letter_code
_entity_poly.pdbx_strand_id
1 'polypeptide(L)'
;MYEVFRTSRCNCKKAVNKQKFFNVPMIDSSHIREKIKSYLKLESRLERAATKVFNGEKNVEEVVQTYGLEPSLLKFKIDIMQGKEHYWKVKDKIEEAVKHIVFFSEIKFDDILIEIAARKFGVNETVLTDECNKYERLNDKTLYEYEELSANMEGDFTYKEEFFLLQQLLFLMKNNLRGCPCKVCVLECFGSLAFELAKHYTKQCYSEWSKHENSNLKWLSLFMIGYTKEISTFKFSNFCTVQPQA
;
A
#
# COMPACT_ATOMS: atom_id res chain seq x y z
N MET A 1 21.16 2.57 1.56
CA MET A 1 20.01 2.82 0.65
C MET A 1 19.10 1.58 0.71
N TYR A 2 18.29 1.27 1.72
CA TYR A 2 17.52 2.06 2.70
C TYR A 2 17.55 1.36 4.08
N GLU A 3 18.02 2.05 5.12
CA GLU A 3 17.75 1.74 6.54
C GLU A 3 16.41 2.38 7.01
N VAL A 4 15.54 2.75 6.07
CA VAL A 4 14.29 3.48 6.31
C VAL A 4 13.11 2.53 6.62
N PHE A 5 13.40 1.31 7.06
CA PHE A 5 12.48 0.58 7.92
C PHE A 5 12.80 0.91 9.38
N ARG A 6 12.96 2.20 9.70
CA ARG A 6 12.78 2.63 11.08
C ARG A 6 11.40 2.15 11.45
N THR A 7 11.34 1.39 12.53
CA THR A 7 10.13 0.89 13.15
C THR A 7 9.24 2.07 13.54
N SER A 8 8.55 2.66 12.56
CA SER A 8 7.36 3.45 12.85
C SER A 8 6.41 2.44 13.45
N ARG A 9 6.32 2.46 14.79
CA ARG A 9 5.36 1.67 15.54
C ARG A 9 4.00 2.24 15.15
N CYS A 10 3.44 1.76 14.05
CA CYS A 10 2.07 2.04 13.68
C CYS A 10 1.21 1.60 14.87
N ASN A 11 0.67 2.55 15.62
CA ASN A 11 -0.14 2.34 16.81
C ASN A 11 -1.57 1.88 16.41
N CYS A 12 -1.66 0.97 15.44
CA CYS A 12 -2.88 0.24 15.09
C CYS A 12 -3.21 -0.81 16.16
N LYS A 13 -3.22 -0.40 17.43
CA LYS A 13 -3.60 -1.22 18.60
C LYS A 13 -5.09 -1.12 18.93
N LYS A 14 -5.94 -0.65 18.03
CA LYS A 14 -7.31 -1.15 18.05
C LYS A 14 -7.21 -2.62 17.68
N ALA A 15 -7.49 -3.49 18.65
CA ALA A 15 -7.59 -4.92 18.46
C ALA A 15 -8.74 -5.21 17.48
N VAL A 16 -8.47 -4.98 16.19
CA VAL A 16 -9.18 -5.65 15.11
C VAL A 16 -9.05 -7.12 15.47
N ASN A 17 -10.17 -7.74 15.83
CA ASN A 17 -10.20 -9.12 16.31
C ASN A 17 -9.61 -9.98 15.19
N LYS A 18 -8.30 -10.29 15.29
CA LYS A 18 -7.49 -10.79 14.18
C LYS A 18 -8.15 -12.03 13.58
N GLN A 19 -8.81 -12.83 14.43
CA GLN A 19 -9.49 -14.06 14.05
C GLN A 19 -10.72 -13.88 13.15
N LYS A 20 -11.36 -12.72 13.10
CA LYS A 20 -12.63 -12.55 12.37
C LYS A 20 -12.46 -12.46 10.84
N PHE A 21 -11.25 -12.18 10.34
CA PHE A 21 -10.97 -12.00 8.90
C PHE A 21 -10.54 -13.29 8.18
N PHE A 22 -10.45 -14.44 8.88
CA PHE A 22 -9.82 -15.64 8.31
C PHE A 22 -10.78 -16.69 7.76
N ASN A 23 -12.10 -16.50 7.91
CA ASN A 23 -13.12 -17.42 7.39
C ASN A 23 -13.69 -17.00 6.03
N VAL A 24 -12.93 -16.32 5.17
CA VAL A 24 -13.42 -15.96 3.83
C VAL A 24 -13.33 -17.19 2.90
N PRO A 25 -14.41 -17.63 2.22
CA PRO A 25 -14.37 -18.76 1.30
C PRO A 25 -13.32 -18.58 0.19
N MET A 26 -12.59 -19.64 -0.19
CA MET A 26 -11.82 -19.60 -1.45
C MET A 26 -12.83 -19.67 -2.59
N ILE A 27 -12.93 -18.59 -3.36
CA ILE A 27 -13.68 -18.60 -4.62
C ILE A 27 -12.79 -19.29 -5.64
N ASP A 28 -13.30 -20.36 -6.25
CA ASP A 28 -12.61 -21.01 -7.35
C ASP A 28 -12.50 -20.03 -8.52
N SER A 29 -11.29 -19.52 -8.72
CA SER A 29 -11.00 -18.59 -9.81
C SER A 29 -9.69 -18.96 -10.46
N SER A 30 -9.72 -20.06 -11.23
CA SER A 30 -8.65 -20.47 -12.15
C SER A 30 -8.07 -19.28 -12.92
N HIS A 31 -8.92 -18.35 -13.38
CA HIS A 31 -8.51 -17.12 -14.06
C HIS A 31 -7.67 -16.18 -13.16
N ILE A 32 -8.02 -16.00 -11.88
CA ILE A 32 -7.20 -15.18 -10.95
C ILE A 32 -5.82 -15.81 -10.74
N ARG A 33 -5.78 -17.13 -10.51
CA ARG A 33 -4.50 -17.85 -10.32
C ARG A 33 -3.59 -17.73 -11.53
N GLU A 34 -4.12 -17.84 -12.75
CA GLU A 34 -3.32 -17.67 -13.97
C GLU A 34 -2.80 -16.24 -14.14
N LYS A 35 -3.59 -15.22 -13.81
CA LYS A 35 -3.12 -13.82 -13.81
C LYS A 35 -2.01 -13.59 -12.79
N ILE A 36 -2.15 -14.11 -11.57
CA ILE A 36 -1.10 -14.07 -10.55
C ILE A 36 0.18 -14.74 -11.09
N LYS A 37 0.09 -15.97 -11.62
CA LYS A 37 1.25 -16.69 -12.19
C LYS A 37 1.91 -15.90 -13.32
N SER A 38 1.12 -15.30 -14.21
CA SER A 38 1.63 -14.47 -15.31
C SER A 38 2.43 -13.29 -14.78
N TYR A 39 1.90 -12.57 -13.79
CA TYR A 39 2.63 -11.49 -13.13
C TYR A 39 3.92 -11.96 -12.46
N LEU A 40 3.90 -13.07 -11.71
CA LEU A 40 5.08 -13.58 -11.02
C LEU A 40 6.24 -13.92 -11.97
N LYS A 41 5.95 -14.30 -13.22
CA LYS A 41 6.97 -14.49 -14.26
C LYS A 41 7.65 -13.18 -14.69
N LEU A 42 6.95 -12.06 -14.61
CA LEU A 42 7.42 -10.73 -15.03
C LEU A 42 8.04 -9.93 -13.88
N GLU A 43 7.61 -10.19 -12.65
CA GLU A 43 7.90 -9.43 -11.43
C GLU A 43 9.38 -9.02 -11.30
N SER A 44 10.32 -9.99 -11.35
CA SER A 44 11.75 -9.71 -11.16
C SER A 44 12.40 -8.91 -12.30
N ARG A 45 11.86 -9.02 -13.52
CA ARG A 45 12.30 -8.22 -14.67
C ARG A 45 11.76 -6.80 -14.56
N LEU A 46 10.47 -6.68 -14.24
CA LEU A 46 9.79 -5.39 -14.06
C LEU A 46 10.44 -4.56 -12.94
N GLU A 47 10.71 -5.16 -11.77
CA GLU A 47 11.35 -4.47 -10.64
C GLU A 47 12.75 -3.96 -10.99
N ARG A 48 13.58 -4.80 -11.64
CA ARG A 48 14.92 -4.42 -12.08
C ARG A 48 14.91 -3.34 -13.14
N ALA A 49 13.99 -3.44 -14.10
CA ALA A 49 13.78 -2.44 -15.14
C ALA A 49 13.38 -1.09 -14.54
N ALA A 50 12.35 -1.08 -13.70
CA ALA A 50 11.85 0.14 -13.06
C ALA A 50 12.91 0.79 -12.16
N THR A 51 13.68 -0.01 -11.40
CA THR A 51 14.78 0.52 -10.57
C THR A 51 15.83 1.25 -11.40
N LYS A 52 16.24 0.70 -12.55
CA LYS A 52 17.22 1.36 -13.43
C LYS A 52 16.72 2.70 -13.96
N VAL A 53 15.47 2.76 -14.39
CA VAL A 53 14.87 4.01 -14.88
C VAL A 53 14.71 5.01 -13.73
N PHE A 54 14.18 4.56 -12.59
CA PHE A 54 13.95 5.39 -11.42
C PHE A 54 15.25 6.04 -10.89
N ASN A 55 16.36 5.31 -10.92
CA ASN A 55 17.68 5.83 -10.51
C ASN A 55 18.37 6.69 -11.59
N GLY A 56 17.76 6.87 -12.77
CA GLY A 56 18.37 7.58 -13.89
C GLY A 56 19.52 6.84 -14.58
N GLU A 57 19.66 5.53 -14.35
CA GLU A 57 20.72 4.72 -14.96
C GLU A 57 20.47 4.46 -16.45
N LYS A 58 19.20 4.43 -16.86
CA LYS A 58 18.74 4.22 -18.25
C LYS A 58 17.42 4.94 -18.51
N ASN A 59 17.16 5.30 -19.76
CA ASN A 59 15.83 5.77 -20.18
C ASN A 59 14.84 4.60 -20.33
N VAL A 60 13.55 4.93 -20.50
CA VAL A 60 12.45 3.95 -20.59
C VAL A 60 12.62 3.06 -21.82
N GLU A 61 12.95 3.65 -22.97
CA GLU A 61 13.03 2.97 -24.26
C GLU A 61 14.09 1.85 -24.26
N GLU A 62 15.30 2.15 -23.76
CA GLU A 62 16.39 1.19 -23.64
C GLU A 62 16.01 0.00 -22.75
N VAL A 63 15.33 0.27 -21.63
CA VAL A 63 14.95 -0.76 -20.66
C VAL A 63 13.82 -1.62 -21.19
N VAL A 64 12.83 -1.04 -21.86
CA VAL A 64 11.74 -1.77 -22.54
C VAL A 64 12.33 -2.78 -23.54
N GLN A 65 13.26 -2.35 -24.39
CA GLN A 65 13.89 -3.23 -25.38
C GLN A 65 14.76 -4.31 -24.70
N THR A 66 15.58 -3.93 -23.72
CA THR A 66 16.50 -4.85 -23.03
C THR A 66 15.75 -5.95 -22.28
N TYR A 67 14.67 -5.60 -21.59
CA TYR A 67 13.94 -6.53 -20.74
C TYR A 67 12.70 -7.13 -21.41
N GLY A 68 12.35 -6.73 -22.64
CA GLY A 68 11.15 -7.18 -23.35
C GLY A 68 9.87 -6.95 -22.55
N LEU A 69 9.69 -5.73 -22.01
CA LEU A 69 8.54 -5.35 -21.17
C LEU A 69 7.55 -4.50 -21.96
N GLU A 70 6.29 -4.49 -21.54
CA GLU A 70 5.32 -3.54 -22.05
C GLU A 70 5.63 -2.13 -21.52
N PRO A 71 5.74 -1.08 -22.38
CA PRO A 71 6.07 0.28 -21.95
C PRO A 71 5.10 0.85 -20.91
N SER A 72 3.80 0.61 -21.08
CA SER A 72 2.73 1.07 -20.19
C SER A 72 2.90 0.52 -18.77
N LEU A 73 3.21 -0.78 -18.65
CA LEU A 73 3.42 -1.48 -17.38
C LEU A 73 4.68 -0.96 -16.66
N LEU A 74 5.76 -0.72 -17.40
CA LEU A 74 6.98 -0.15 -16.84
C LEU A 74 6.75 1.27 -16.34
N LYS A 75 6.12 2.13 -17.16
CA LYS A 75 5.78 3.50 -16.78
C LYS A 75 4.91 3.52 -15.53
N PHE A 76 3.85 2.70 -15.50
CA PHE A 76 2.97 2.59 -14.35
C PHE A 76 3.71 2.19 -13.06
N LYS A 77 4.63 1.23 -13.14
CA LYS A 77 5.49 0.84 -12.00
C LYS A 77 6.37 2.01 -11.53
N ILE A 78 6.97 2.77 -12.45
CA ILE A 78 7.78 3.94 -12.13
C ILE A 78 6.93 5.01 -11.44
N ASP A 79 5.73 5.28 -11.95
CA ASP A 79 4.79 6.24 -11.37
C ASP A 79 4.42 5.85 -9.93
N ILE A 80 4.20 4.56 -9.64
CA ILE A 80 3.99 4.09 -8.25
C ILE A 80 5.22 4.33 -7.37
N MET A 81 6.42 4.04 -7.88
CA MET A 81 7.66 4.26 -7.13
C MET A 81 7.85 5.74 -6.79
N GLN A 82 7.61 6.63 -7.75
CA GLN A 82 7.66 8.08 -7.57
C GLN A 82 6.61 8.57 -6.57
N GLY A 83 5.36 8.09 -6.69
CA GLY A 83 4.28 8.43 -5.77
C GLY A 83 4.60 8.02 -4.32
N LYS A 84 5.11 6.79 -4.11
CA LYS A 84 5.55 6.34 -2.79
C LYS A 84 6.69 7.19 -2.25
N GLU A 85 7.71 7.49 -3.06
CA GLU A 85 8.83 8.33 -2.63
C GLU A 85 8.36 9.74 -2.24
N HIS A 86 7.45 10.32 -3.03
CA HIS A 86 6.84 11.60 -2.74
C HIS A 86 6.06 11.57 -1.42
N TYR A 87 5.17 10.59 -1.24
CA TYR A 87 4.37 10.41 -0.03
C TYR A 87 5.25 10.38 1.22
N TRP A 88 6.30 9.54 1.24
CA TRP A 88 7.18 9.46 2.41
C TRP A 88 7.90 10.78 2.71
N LYS A 89 8.34 11.51 1.67
CA LYS A 89 8.99 12.82 1.82
C LYS A 89 8.03 13.88 2.38
N VAL A 90 6.77 13.87 1.94
CA VAL A 90 5.74 14.83 2.36
C VAL A 90 5.21 14.51 3.76
N LYS A 91 4.95 13.22 4.03
CA LYS A 91 4.47 12.71 5.32
C LYS A 91 5.31 13.21 6.49
N ASP A 92 6.61 12.98 6.44
CA ASP A 92 7.51 13.37 7.54
C ASP A 92 7.47 14.89 7.78
N LYS A 93 7.42 15.70 6.72
CA LYS A 93 7.37 17.16 6.84
C LYS A 93 6.06 17.65 7.44
N ILE A 94 4.93 17.09 7.00
CA ILE A 94 3.62 17.46 7.52
C ILE A 94 3.48 17.04 8.98
N GLU A 95 3.87 15.81 9.33
CA GLU A 95 3.76 15.34 10.71
C GLU A 95 4.63 16.16 11.67
N GLU A 96 5.84 16.55 11.26
CA GLU A 96 6.68 17.45 12.05
C GLU A 96 6.14 18.88 12.12
N ALA A 97 5.53 19.39 11.04
CA ALA A 97 4.88 20.68 11.04
C ALA A 97 3.68 20.72 11.99
N VAL A 98 2.81 19.70 11.97
CA VAL A 98 1.67 19.59 12.90
C VAL A 98 2.16 19.51 14.34
N LYS A 99 3.17 18.66 14.65
CA LYS A 99 3.76 18.59 16.00
C LYS A 99 4.33 19.93 16.45
N HIS A 100 5.01 20.65 15.55
CA HIS A 100 5.55 21.97 15.84
C HIS A 100 4.43 22.95 16.20
N ILE A 101 3.36 23.02 15.40
CA ILE A 101 2.23 23.89 15.69
C ILE A 101 1.62 23.54 17.04
N VAL A 102 1.33 22.26 17.29
CA VAL A 102 0.76 21.75 18.55
C VAL A 102 1.62 22.13 19.76
N PHE A 103 2.94 22.03 19.64
CA PHE A 103 3.85 22.35 20.74
C PHE A 103 3.81 23.84 21.11
N PHE A 104 3.64 24.73 20.13
CA PHE A 104 3.59 26.17 20.34
C PHE A 104 2.18 26.74 20.52
N SER A 105 1.14 25.99 20.18
CA SER A 105 -0.25 26.38 20.39
C SER A 105 -0.71 25.97 21.80
N GLU A 106 -0.76 26.92 22.73
CA GLU A 106 -1.25 26.63 24.09
C GLU A 106 -2.77 26.39 24.14
N ILE A 107 -3.54 26.95 23.18
CA ILE A 107 -5.01 26.99 23.25
C ILE A 107 -5.69 26.65 21.92
N LYS A 108 -5.20 27.19 20.79
CA LYS A 108 -5.79 26.98 19.46
C LYS A 108 -4.76 27.20 18.36
N PHE A 109 -4.95 26.57 17.21
CA PHE A 109 -4.18 26.87 16.02
C PHE A 109 -4.46 28.29 15.52
N ASP A 110 -3.40 29.09 15.45
CA ASP A 110 -3.37 30.43 14.89
C ASP A 110 -2.88 30.33 13.44
N ASP A 111 -3.59 30.99 12.51
CA ASP A 111 -3.25 31.03 11.09
C ASP A 111 -1.80 31.51 10.88
N ILE A 112 -1.31 32.45 11.70
CA ILE A 112 0.07 32.94 11.65
C ILE A 112 1.06 31.81 11.97
N LEU A 113 0.74 30.97 12.96
CA LEU A 113 1.59 29.84 13.34
C LEU A 113 1.61 28.77 12.23
N ILE A 114 0.47 28.55 11.57
CA ILE A 114 0.37 27.65 10.42
C ILE A 114 1.23 28.18 9.26
N GLU A 115 1.15 29.47 8.91
CA GLU A 115 1.95 30.09 7.85
C GLU A 115 3.47 29.94 8.14
N ILE A 116 3.88 30.22 9.37
CA ILE A 116 5.28 30.09 9.81
C ILE A 116 5.75 28.64 9.68
N ALA A 117 4.95 27.68 10.14
CA ALA A 117 5.28 26.27 10.04
C ALA A 117 5.33 25.80 8.57
N ALA A 118 4.35 26.19 7.75
CA ALA A 118 4.31 25.86 6.33
C ALA A 118 5.58 26.30 5.61
N ARG A 119 6.02 27.54 5.84
CA ARG A 119 7.29 28.08 5.32
C ARG A 119 8.50 27.33 5.85
N LYS A 120 8.56 27.07 7.16
CA LYS A 120 9.70 26.39 7.82
C LYS A 120 9.91 24.96 7.31
N PHE A 121 8.84 24.19 7.15
CA PHE A 121 8.91 22.79 6.73
C PHE A 121 8.77 22.61 5.21
N GLY A 122 8.47 23.68 4.47
CA GLY A 122 8.29 23.66 3.03
C GLY A 122 7.11 22.77 2.62
N VAL A 123 5.97 22.97 3.30
CA VAL A 123 4.70 22.27 3.02
C VAL A 123 3.64 23.27 2.56
N ASN A 124 2.64 22.79 1.83
CA ASN A 124 1.52 23.63 1.41
C ASN A 124 0.68 24.05 2.63
N GLU A 125 0.41 25.35 2.76
CA GLU A 125 -0.31 25.91 3.90
C GLU A 125 -1.74 25.35 4.01
N THR A 126 -2.48 25.27 2.91
CA THR A 126 -3.85 24.72 2.88
C THR A 126 -3.87 23.27 3.35
N VAL A 127 -2.94 22.44 2.85
CA VAL A 127 -2.81 21.04 3.30
C VAL A 127 -2.49 20.99 4.80
N LEU A 128 -1.59 21.86 5.29
CA LEU A 128 -1.23 21.89 6.70
C LEU A 128 -2.40 22.32 7.58
N THR A 129 -3.20 23.30 7.15
CA THR A 129 -4.44 23.73 7.81
C THR A 129 -5.42 22.57 7.92
N ASP A 130 -5.67 21.85 6.83
CA ASP A 130 -6.58 20.69 6.82
C ASP A 130 -6.11 19.58 7.77
N GLU A 131 -4.81 19.33 7.80
CA GLU A 131 -4.19 18.34 8.68
C GLU A 131 -4.21 18.76 10.15
N CYS A 132 -4.04 20.06 10.45
CA CYS A 132 -4.26 20.61 11.77
C CYS A 132 -5.73 20.43 12.19
N ASN A 133 -6.69 20.75 11.32
CA ASN A 133 -8.12 20.51 11.59
C ASN A 133 -8.45 19.03 11.77
N LYS A 134 -7.78 18.12 11.04
CA LYS A 134 -7.87 16.67 11.27
C LYS A 134 -7.33 16.32 12.67
N TYR A 135 -6.18 16.85 13.04
CA TYR A 135 -5.58 16.66 14.36
C TYR A 135 -6.51 17.14 15.49
N GLU A 136 -7.10 18.34 15.40
CA GLU A 136 -8.01 18.88 16.42
C GLU A 136 -9.23 17.99 16.66
N ARG A 137 -9.75 17.34 15.63
CA ARG A 137 -10.92 16.46 15.71
C ARG A 137 -10.63 15.09 16.33
N LEU A 138 -9.37 14.71 16.54
CA LEU A 138 -9.02 13.44 17.16
C LEU A 138 -9.27 13.46 18.68
N ASN A 139 -9.95 12.43 19.19
CA ASN A 139 -10.09 12.22 20.65
C ASN A 139 -8.75 11.87 21.31
N ASP A 140 -7.92 11.09 20.62
CA ASP A 140 -6.58 10.73 21.06
C ASP A 140 -5.57 11.27 20.04
N LYS A 141 -4.83 12.30 20.44
CA LYS A 141 -3.85 12.98 19.60
C LYS A 141 -2.65 12.11 19.24
N THR A 142 -2.36 11.08 20.05
CA THR A 142 -1.26 10.15 19.78
C THR A 142 -1.53 9.23 18.58
N LEU A 143 -2.77 9.25 18.06
CA LEU A 143 -3.20 8.52 16.88
C LEU A 143 -3.09 9.34 15.58
N TYR A 144 -2.65 10.60 15.65
CA TYR A 144 -2.47 11.40 14.45
C TYR A 144 -1.39 10.81 13.54
N GLU A 145 -1.71 10.74 12.26
CA GLU A 145 -0.82 10.29 11.21
C GLU A 145 -1.26 10.93 9.89
N TYR A 146 -0.30 11.43 9.12
CA TYR A 146 -0.57 11.96 7.79
C TYR A 146 -0.86 10.81 6.81
N GLU A 147 -1.97 10.95 6.09
CA GLU A 147 -2.50 9.93 5.18
C GLU A 147 -2.87 10.60 3.86
N GLU A 148 -2.35 10.06 2.77
CA GLU A 148 -2.67 10.50 1.41
C GLU A 148 -3.24 9.30 0.64
N LEU A 149 -4.15 9.58 -0.29
CA LEU A 149 -4.66 8.58 -1.22
C LEU A 149 -3.52 8.07 -2.11
N SER A 150 -3.54 6.77 -2.40
CA SER A 150 -2.57 6.18 -3.32
C SER A 150 -2.86 6.65 -4.74
N ALA A 151 -1.96 7.48 -5.30
CA ALA A 151 -2.17 8.19 -6.57
C ALA A 151 -2.48 7.29 -7.79
N ASN A 152 -2.19 5.98 -7.69
CA ASN A 152 -2.16 5.07 -8.82
C ASN A 152 -2.97 3.78 -8.63
N MET A 153 -3.74 3.65 -7.54
CA MET A 153 -4.63 2.51 -7.37
C MET A 153 -6.08 2.93 -7.60
N GLU A 154 -6.79 2.13 -8.40
CA GLU A 154 -8.23 2.27 -8.51
C GLU A 154 -8.88 1.84 -7.20
N GLY A 155 -9.13 2.80 -6.32
CA GLY A 155 -9.82 2.60 -5.06
C GLY A 155 -9.41 3.63 -4.02
N ASP A 156 -10.27 3.84 -3.02
CA ASP A 156 -10.08 4.87 -2.00
C ASP A 156 -9.01 4.49 -0.95
N PHE A 157 -8.08 3.58 -1.25
CA PHE A 157 -7.04 3.19 -0.29
C PHE A 157 -5.96 4.26 -0.17
N THR A 158 -5.63 4.59 1.07
CA THR A 158 -4.45 5.41 1.42
C THR A 158 -3.21 4.54 1.45
N TYR A 159 -2.02 5.15 1.32
CA TYR A 159 -0.74 4.44 1.46
C TYR A 159 -0.63 3.66 2.78
N LYS A 160 -1.18 4.20 3.87
CA LYS A 160 -1.20 3.54 5.18
C LYS A 160 -2.04 2.28 5.17
N GLU A 161 -3.22 2.31 4.55
CA GLU A 161 -4.09 1.14 4.49
C GLU A 161 -3.51 0.06 3.58
N GLU A 162 -2.90 0.43 2.47
CA GLU A 162 -2.15 -0.52 1.63
C GLU A 162 -0.98 -1.15 2.41
N PHE A 163 -0.25 -0.35 3.18
CA PHE A 163 0.81 -0.86 4.04
C PHE A 163 0.25 -1.79 5.12
N PHE A 164 -0.90 -1.46 5.72
CA PHE A 164 -1.59 -2.34 6.65
C PHE A 164 -1.98 -3.66 6.00
N LEU A 165 -2.52 -3.63 4.77
CA LEU A 165 -2.82 -4.83 3.99
C LEU A 165 -1.57 -5.68 3.75
N LEU A 166 -0.43 -5.05 3.41
CA LEU A 166 0.85 -5.74 3.26
C LEU A 166 1.29 -6.43 4.58
N GLN A 167 1.10 -5.79 5.73
CA GLN A 167 1.40 -6.40 7.03
C GLN A 167 0.47 -7.59 7.33
N GLN A 168 -0.81 -7.47 6.98
CA GLN A 168 -1.78 -8.56 7.13
C GLN A 168 -1.44 -9.74 6.21
N LEU A 169 -0.96 -9.48 4.99
CA LEU A 169 -0.45 -10.49 4.08
C LEU A 169 0.75 -11.24 4.68
N LEU A 170 1.72 -10.50 5.23
CA LEU A 170 2.88 -11.10 5.92
C LEU A 170 2.46 -11.94 7.13
N PHE A 171 1.45 -11.48 7.88
CA PHE A 171 0.88 -12.21 9.00
C PHE A 171 0.23 -13.52 8.54
N LEU A 172 -0.58 -13.49 7.48
CA LEU A 172 -1.20 -14.67 6.88
C LEU A 172 -0.16 -15.73 6.50
N MET A 173 0.94 -15.29 5.88
CA MET A 173 2.05 -16.17 5.49
C MET A 173 2.72 -16.84 6.69
N LYS A 174 3.10 -16.04 7.70
CA LYS A 174 3.85 -16.54 8.86
C LYS A 174 3.07 -17.57 9.68
N ASN A 175 1.75 -17.47 9.68
CA ASN A 175 0.87 -18.33 10.48
C ASN A 175 0.23 -19.48 9.66
N ASN A 176 0.57 -19.61 8.38
CA ASN A 176 0.05 -20.63 7.47
C ASN A 176 -1.48 -20.80 7.52
N LEU A 177 -2.22 -19.69 7.65
CA LEU A 177 -3.65 -19.70 8.00
C LEU A 177 -4.57 -20.29 6.90
N ARG A 178 -4.01 -20.65 5.74
CA ARG A 178 -4.75 -21.10 4.55
C ARG A 178 -4.25 -22.43 3.98
N GLY A 179 -3.45 -23.17 4.74
CA GLY A 179 -2.97 -24.53 4.38
C GLY A 179 -1.88 -24.60 3.30
N CYS A 180 -1.79 -23.60 2.41
CA CYS A 180 -0.74 -23.51 1.39
C CYS A 180 0.03 -22.18 1.50
N PRO A 181 1.32 -22.20 1.88
CA PRO A 181 2.15 -21.01 2.01
C PRO A 181 2.82 -20.58 0.69
N CYS A 182 2.37 -21.09 -0.46
CA CYS A 182 2.94 -20.71 -1.75
C CYS A 182 2.48 -19.31 -2.18
N LYS A 183 3.31 -18.63 -2.98
CA LYS A 183 3.05 -17.24 -3.39
C LYS A 183 1.71 -17.05 -4.09
N VAL A 184 1.29 -18.01 -4.92
CA VAL A 184 0.02 -17.95 -5.65
C VAL A 184 -1.18 -18.02 -4.70
N CYS A 185 -1.23 -19.01 -3.79
CA CYS A 185 -2.34 -19.18 -2.85
C CYS A 185 -2.47 -18.01 -1.88
N VAL A 186 -1.34 -17.47 -1.42
CA VAL A 186 -1.35 -16.32 -0.51
C VAL A 186 -1.87 -15.07 -1.22
N LEU A 187 -1.43 -14.78 -2.44
CA LEU A 187 -1.91 -13.64 -3.22
C LEU A 187 -3.36 -13.80 -3.70
N GLU A 188 -3.83 -15.02 -3.94
CA GLU A 188 -5.24 -15.30 -4.22
C GLU A 188 -6.13 -14.96 -3.02
N CYS A 189 -5.72 -15.37 -1.81
CA CYS A 189 -6.44 -15.02 -0.58
C CYS A 189 -6.37 -13.52 -0.26
N PHE A 190 -5.37 -12.81 -0.78
CA PHE A 190 -5.15 -11.41 -0.49
C PHE A 190 -6.28 -10.51 -1.02
N GLY A 191 -6.88 -10.85 -2.16
CA GLY A 191 -7.99 -10.06 -2.70
C GLY A 191 -9.23 -10.08 -1.80
N SER A 192 -9.55 -11.24 -1.23
CA SER A 192 -10.62 -11.37 -0.22
C SER A 192 -10.32 -10.58 1.05
N LEU A 193 -9.06 -10.57 1.49
CA LEU A 193 -8.63 -9.74 2.63
C LEU A 193 -8.81 -8.25 2.35
N ALA A 194 -8.46 -7.79 1.14
CA ALA A 194 -8.63 -6.40 0.74
C ALA A 194 -10.10 -5.98 0.73
N PHE A 195 -10.99 -6.85 0.23
CA PHE A 195 -12.44 -6.62 0.27
C PHE A 195 -12.97 -6.48 1.71
N GLU A 196 -12.61 -7.42 2.59
CA GLU A 196 -13.05 -7.36 3.99
C GLU A 196 -12.54 -6.10 4.70
N LEU A 197 -11.32 -5.66 4.38
CA LEU A 197 -10.78 -4.41 4.92
C LEU A 197 -11.56 -3.19 4.41
N ALA A 198 -11.85 -3.13 3.11
CA ALA A 198 -12.62 -2.04 2.51
C ALA A 198 -14.02 -1.95 3.14
N LYS A 199 -14.68 -3.09 3.35
CA LYS A 199 -15.98 -3.20 4.04
C LYS A 199 -15.89 -2.70 5.48
N HIS A 200 -14.85 -3.08 6.22
CA HIS A 200 -14.64 -2.65 7.61
C HIS A 200 -14.49 -1.12 7.72
N TYR A 201 -13.78 -0.49 6.79
CA TYR A 201 -13.61 0.97 6.76
C TYR A 201 -14.79 1.71 6.12
N THR A 202 -15.91 1.02 5.86
CA THR A 202 -17.11 1.59 5.21
C THR A 202 -16.80 2.30 3.89
N LYS A 203 -15.73 1.88 3.20
CA LYS A 203 -15.36 2.46 1.91
C LYS A 203 -16.37 2.03 0.87
N GLN A 204 -16.63 2.91 -0.08
CA GLN A 204 -17.45 2.58 -1.23
C GLN A 204 -16.67 1.57 -2.08
N CYS A 205 -16.88 0.28 -1.78
CA CYS A 205 -16.34 -0.79 -2.59
C CYS A 205 -16.99 -0.68 -3.98
N TYR A 206 -16.19 -0.83 -5.03
CA TYR A 206 -16.75 -0.95 -6.38
C TYR A 206 -17.81 -2.04 -6.38
N SER A 207 -18.90 -1.83 -7.12
CA SER A 207 -19.99 -2.80 -7.21
C SER A 207 -19.50 -4.19 -7.65
N GLU A 208 -18.41 -4.25 -8.42
CA GLU A 208 -17.72 -5.47 -8.81
C GLU A 208 -17.11 -6.25 -7.64
N TRP A 209 -16.57 -5.56 -6.62
CA TRP A 209 -15.97 -6.21 -5.47
C TRP A 209 -17.02 -6.91 -4.63
N SER A 210 -18.17 -6.26 -4.42
CA SER A 210 -19.29 -6.81 -3.66
C SER A 210 -19.92 -8.04 -4.31
N LYS A 211 -19.93 -8.12 -5.66
CA LYS A 211 -20.45 -9.29 -6.39
C LYS A 211 -19.67 -10.57 -6.11
N HIS A 212 -18.38 -10.44 -5.83
CA HIS A 212 -17.47 -11.57 -5.67
C HIS A 212 -16.82 -11.62 -4.29
N GLU A 213 -17.22 -10.76 -3.35
CA GLU A 213 -16.58 -10.64 -2.02
C GLU A 213 -15.04 -10.64 -2.09
N ASN A 214 -14.49 -9.99 -3.13
CA ASN A 214 -13.09 -10.07 -3.49
C ASN A 214 -12.69 -8.82 -4.27
N SER A 215 -11.44 -8.38 -4.13
CA SER A 215 -10.91 -7.32 -4.98
C SER A 215 -10.95 -7.72 -6.45
N ASN A 216 -11.25 -6.78 -7.33
CA ASN A 216 -11.13 -7.05 -8.76
C ASN A 216 -9.66 -7.32 -9.15
N LEU A 217 -9.47 -8.05 -10.23
CA LEU A 217 -8.16 -8.46 -10.72
C LEU A 217 -7.24 -7.29 -11.05
N LYS A 218 -7.84 -6.19 -11.48
CA LYS A 218 -7.11 -4.97 -11.81
C LYS A 218 -6.43 -4.45 -10.55
N TRP A 219 -7.18 -4.16 -9.49
CA TRP A 219 -6.64 -3.69 -8.22
C TRP A 219 -5.57 -4.62 -7.66
N LEU A 220 -5.81 -5.93 -7.64
CA LEU A 220 -4.83 -6.92 -7.15
C LEU A 220 -3.51 -6.84 -7.94
N SER A 221 -3.60 -6.68 -9.27
CA SER A 221 -2.43 -6.52 -10.13
C SER A 221 -1.68 -5.22 -9.81
N LEU A 222 -2.39 -4.10 -9.64
CA LEU A 222 -1.77 -2.81 -9.29
C LEU A 222 -1.09 -2.89 -7.92
N PHE A 223 -1.72 -3.52 -6.93
CA PHE A 223 -1.12 -3.73 -5.62
C PHE A 223 0.16 -4.57 -5.72
N MET A 224 0.10 -5.69 -6.44
CA MET A 224 1.25 -6.56 -6.63
C MET A 224 2.41 -5.84 -7.31
N ILE A 225 2.13 -5.04 -8.35
CA ILE A 225 3.11 -4.18 -9.03
C ILE A 225 3.67 -3.13 -8.07
N GLY A 226 2.82 -2.49 -7.27
CA GLY A 226 3.24 -1.43 -6.37
C GLY A 226 4.13 -1.93 -5.24
N TYR A 227 3.87 -3.13 -4.72
CA TYR A 227 4.55 -3.72 -3.57
C TYR A 227 5.47 -4.89 -3.92
N THR A 228 5.89 -5.01 -5.19
CA THR A 228 6.79 -6.07 -5.67
C THR A 228 8.00 -6.27 -4.74
N LYS A 229 8.70 -5.18 -4.42
CA LYS A 229 9.93 -5.19 -3.64
C LYS A 229 9.66 -5.73 -2.25
N GLU A 230 8.63 -5.23 -1.58
CA GLU A 230 8.25 -5.62 -0.23
C GLU A 230 7.78 -7.07 -0.19
N ILE A 231 6.93 -7.49 -1.13
CA ILE A 231 6.45 -8.86 -1.27
C ILE A 231 7.62 -9.83 -1.52
N SER A 232 8.64 -9.41 -2.30
CA SER A 232 9.81 -10.25 -2.60
C SER A 232 10.64 -10.61 -1.36
N THR A 233 10.52 -9.82 -0.28
CA THR A 233 11.21 -10.12 0.99
C THR A 233 10.56 -11.25 1.78
N PHE A 234 9.34 -11.66 1.38
CA PHE A 234 8.60 -12.69 2.09
C PHE A 234 9.09 -14.08 1.71
N LYS A 235 9.19 -14.98 2.70
CA LYS A 235 9.61 -16.37 2.49
C LYS A 235 8.41 -17.24 2.12
N PHE A 236 8.10 -17.31 0.82
CA PHE A 236 7.07 -18.21 0.30
C PHE A 236 7.59 -19.65 0.17
N SER A 237 6.68 -20.62 0.26
CA SER A 237 6.98 -21.98 -0.21
C SER A 237 7.03 -22.02 -1.73
N ASN A 238 8.02 -22.73 -2.27
CA ASN A 238 8.11 -23.02 -3.70
C ASN A 238 7.11 -24.10 -4.14
N PHE A 239 6.53 -24.83 -3.18
CA PHE A 239 5.59 -25.92 -3.43
C PHE A 239 4.16 -25.47 -3.11
N CYS A 240 3.26 -25.69 -4.06
CA CYS A 240 1.83 -25.49 -3.90
C CYS A 240 1.16 -26.82 -3.55
N THR A 241 0.47 -26.89 -2.41
CA THR A 241 -0.28 -28.08 -1.97
C THR A 241 -1.71 -28.11 -2.51
N VAL A 242 -2.22 -26.98 -2.99
CA VAL A 242 -3.54 -26.89 -3.64
C VAL A 242 -3.43 -27.48 -5.04
N GLN A 243 -4.10 -28.61 -5.26
CA GLN A 243 -4.26 -29.21 -6.58
C GLN A 243 -5.14 -28.32 -7.46
N PRO A 244 -4.87 -28.22 -8.78
CA PRO A 244 -5.83 -27.66 -9.71
C PRO A 244 -7.14 -28.44 -9.60
N GLN A 245 -8.27 -27.76 -9.37
CA GLN A 245 -9.56 -28.40 -9.55
C GLN A 245 -9.75 -28.65 -11.06
N ALA A 246 -10.02 -29.90 -11.41
CA ALA A 246 -10.15 -30.36 -12.80
C ALA A 246 -11.50 -29.96 -13.40
#